data_AF-A0A3D4UGC1-F1
#
_entry.id   AF-A0A3D4UGC1-F1
#
_cell.length_a   1.000
_cell.length_b   1.000
_cell.length_c   1.000
_cell.angle_alpha   90.00
_cell.angle_beta   90.00
_cell.angle_gamma   90.00
#
_symmetry.space_group_name_H-M   'P 1'
#
loop_
_entity.id
_entity.type
_entity.pdbx_description
1 polymer ?
#
loop_
_entity_poly.entity_id
_entity_poly.type
_entity_poly.pdbx_seq_one_letter_code
_entity_poly.pdbx_strand_id
1 'polypeptide(L)'
;TCKDAKQGARSVIVGILLGIPSVSIFLTLGLLLWVLYQRPELTSVTDGVPPEESMTIFLHYILTQIPPGVRGLMMAGLFAAGLSSLNSAINAMSAAFISDLYEPIMTRRRGKPLPEQHLVRVGQIGVIAGGIVLGLFACVCIFWKNSNNDTLIVFALSVMSFAYAGLIGVFFCALLTKRGSSASVIAALIVGFVWMLMTQRFVYDAIPRIHGPRIEYFYGINFTWKLTIGVLLSTSVCALGRPQSKASIAAPEAA
;
A
#
# COMPACT_ATOMS: atom_id res chain seq x y z
N THR A 1 -4.41 -19.76 -6.66
CA THR A 1 -5.77 -19.48 -7.18
C THR A 1 -6.72 -20.51 -6.59
N CYS A 2 -7.87 -20.10 -6.05
CA CYS A 2 -8.84 -21.03 -5.44
C CYS A 2 -9.76 -21.61 -6.50
N LYS A 3 -10.20 -22.87 -6.34
CA LYS A 3 -11.09 -23.53 -7.30
C LYS A 3 -12.56 -23.11 -7.14
N ASP A 4 -12.96 -22.78 -5.91
CA ASP A 4 -14.35 -22.43 -5.56
C ASP A 4 -14.42 -21.20 -4.66
N ALA A 5 -15.57 -20.51 -4.68
CA ALA A 5 -15.85 -19.37 -3.79
C ALA A 5 -15.69 -19.71 -2.30
N LYS A 6 -16.11 -20.93 -1.89
CA LYS A 6 -15.94 -21.42 -0.52
C LYS A 6 -14.47 -21.60 -0.13
N GLN A 7 -13.64 -22.05 -1.07
CA GLN A 7 -12.19 -22.15 -0.87
C GLN A 7 -11.56 -20.76 -0.79
N GLY A 8 -12.01 -19.81 -1.63
CA GLY A 8 -11.60 -18.40 -1.56
C GLY A 8 -11.86 -17.78 -0.20
N ALA A 9 -13.09 -17.91 0.32
CA ALA A 9 -13.44 -17.41 1.66
C ALA A 9 -12.59 -18.06 2.76
N ARG A 10 -12.35 -19.37 2.68
CA ARG A 10 -11.46 -20.08 3.62
C ARG A 10 -10.02 -19.56 3.55
N SER A 11 -9.47 -19.34 2.36
CA SER A 11 -8.12 -18.79 2.19
C SER A 11 -7.98 -17.41 2.82
N VAL A 12 -8.99 -16.55 2.69
CA VAL A 12 -8.99 -15.23 3.36
C VAL A 12 -9.01 -15.37 4.87
N ILE A 13 -9.90 -16.22 5.43
CA ILE A 13 -10.00 -16.44 6.88
C ILE A 13 -8.70 -17.01 7.44
N VAL A 14 -8.12 -18.02 6.77
CA VAL A 14 -6.84 -18.61 7.18
C VAL A 14 -5.72 -17.56 7.12
N GLY A 15 -5.69 -16.72 6.08
CA GLY A 15 -4.75 -15.63 5.97
C GLY A 15 -4.83 -14.65 7.15
N ILE A 16 -6.05 -14.24 7.52
CA ILE A 16 -6.27 -13.36 8.69
C ILE A 16 -5.84 -14.07 9.98
N LEU A 17 -6.22 -15.33 10.16
CA LEU A 17 -5.94 -16.10 11.37
C LEU A 17 -4.43 -16.34 11.55
N LEU A 18 -3.66 -16.51 10.46
CA LEU A 18 -2.20 -16.58 10.50
C LEU A 18 -1.54 -15.20 10.67
N GLY A 19 -2.19 -14.12 10.21
CA GLY A 19 -1.70 -12.76 10.34
C GLY A 19 -1.66 -12.26 11.78
N ILE A 20 -2.71 -12.52 12.56
CA ILE A 20 -2.82 -12.09 13.97
C ILE A 20 -1.62 -12.53 14.84
N PRO A 21 -1.24 -13.82 14.90
CA PRO A 21 -0.11 -14.26 15.71
C PRO A 21 1.21 -13.72 15.15
N SER A 22 1.36 -13.61 13.83
CA SER A 22 2.55 -13.04 13.19
C SER A 22 2.79 -11.59 13.66
N VAL A 23 1.77 -10.72 13.57
CA VAL A 23 1.85 -9.33 14.05
C VAL A 23 2.12 -9.28 15.55
N SER A 24 1.47 -10.15 16.33
CA SER A 24 1.65 -10.21 17.80
C SER A 24 3.09 -10.54 18.19
N ILE A 25 3.75 -11.45 17.47
CA ILE A 25 5.16 -11.78 17.67
C ILE A 25 6.04 -10.54 17.41
N PHE A 26 5.85 -9.85 16.28
CA PHE A 26 6.65 -8.65 15.97
C PHE A 26 6.45 -7.51 16.97
N LEU A 27 5.21 -7.29 17.45
CA LEU A 27 4.94 -6.28 18.47
C LEU A 27 5.59 -6.63 19.81
N THR A 28 5.53 -7.91 20.21
CA THR A 28 6.17 -8.39 21.44
C THR A 28 7.69 -8.27 21.35
N LEU A 29 8.29 -8.62 20.20
CA LEU A 29 9.73 -8.44 19.96
C LEU A 29 10.14 -6.97 20.03
N GLY A 30 9.36 -6.05 19.44
CA GLY A 30 9.60 -4.62 19.53
C GLY A 30 9.55 -4.12 20.99
N LEU A 31 8.56 -4.57 21.76
CA LEU A 31 8.45 -4.24 23.19
C LEU A 31 9.63 -4.79 24.00
N LEU A 32 10.05 -6.02 23.77
CA LEU A 32 11.19 -6.64 24.47
C LEU A 32 12.49 -5.90 24.16
N LEU A 33 12.72 -5.52 22.89
CA LEU A 33 13.88 -4.71 22.53
C LEU A 33 13.83 -3.33 23.19
N TRP A 34 12.67 -2.71 23.27
CA TRP A 34 12.52 -1.45 23.99
C TRP A 34 12.90 -1.59 25.48
N VAL A 35 12.44 -2.66 26.16
CA VAL A 35 12.83 -2.95 27.55
C VAL A 35 14.34 -3.21 27.66
N LEU A 36 14.92 -3.98 26.73
CA LEU A 36 16.35 -4.30 26.69
C LEU A 36 17.22 -3.05 26.66
N TYR A 37 16.89 -2.06 25.81
CA TYR A 37 17.68 -0.83 25.69
C TYR A 37 17.36 0.21 26.76
N GLN A 38 16.15 0.20 27.34
CA GLN A 38 15.78 1.17 28.39
C GLN A 38 16.24 0.73 29.79
N ARG A 39 16.41 -0.58 30.03
CA ARG A 39 16.82 -1.14 31.33
C ARG A 39 18.05 -2.05 31.18
N PRO A 40 19.22 -1.48 30.84
CA PRO A 40 20.45 -2.27 30.70
C PRO A 40 20.82 -3.01 32.00
N GLU A 41 20.37 -2.55 33.16
CA GLU A 41 20.55 -3.19 34.48
C GLU A 41 19.97 -4.62 34.57
N LEU A 42 18.98 -4.95 33.76
CA LEU A 42 18.30 -6.25 33.76
C LEU A 42 18.95 -7.25 32.79
N THR A 43 19.96 -6.84 32.03
CA THR A 43 20.50 -7.62 30.90
C THR A 43 22.02 -7.48 30.78
N SER A 44 22.72 -8.55 30.40
CA SER A 44 24.18 -8.57 30.26
C SER A 44 24.71 -7.78 29.04
N VAL A 45 23.94 -6.83 28.50
CA VAL A 45 24.32 -6.01 27.35
C VAL A 45 25.04 -4.77 27.89
N THR A 46 26.37 -4.85 28.00
CA THR A 46 27.19 -3.82 28.66
C THR A 46 27.51 -2.60 27.80
N ASP A 47 27.40 -2.68 26.46
CA ASP A 47 28.01 -1.67 25.57
C ASP A 47 27.15 -1.31 24.33
N GLY A 48 25.83 -1.45 24.40
CA GLY A 48 24.95 -1.13 23.28
C GLY A 48 24.42 0.30 23.34
N VAL A 49 25.12 1.26 22.74
CA VAL A 49 24.49 2.56 22.41
C VAL A 49 23.28 2.26 21.52
N PRO A 50 22.04 2.59 21.93
CA PRO A 50 20.89 2.37 21.08
C PRO A 50 21.07 3.17 19.79
N PRO A 51 20.79 2.59 18.61
CA PRO A 51 20.78 3.35 17.38
C PRO A 51 19.86 4.57 17.50
N GLU A 52 20.27 5.73 16.98
CA GLU A 52 19.44 6.95 16.98
C GLU A 52 18.09 6.73 16.28
N GLU A 53 18.05 5.83 15.29
CA GLU A 53 16.81 5.45 14.62
C GLU A 53 16.19 4.18 15.21
N SER A 54 14.98 4.32 15.74
CA SER A 54 14.16 3.20 16.23
C SER A 54 13.97 2.07 15.21
N MET A 55 14.12 2.35 13.91
CA MET A 55 13.90 1.41 12.83
C MET A 55 15.04 0.40 12.64
N THR A 56 16.27 0.73 13.08
CA THR A 56 17.44 -0.13 12.89
C THR A 56 17.74 -1.01 14.11
N ILE A 57 17.03 -0.79 15.22
CA ILE A 57 17.23 -1.50 16.51
C ILE A 57 17.16 -3.02 16.33
N PHE A 58 16.15 -3.52 15.62
CA PHE A 58 16.00 -4.96 15.41
C PHE A 58 17.17 -5.57 14.63
N LEU A 59 17.63 -4.88 13.58
CA LEU A 59 18.77 -5.33 12.78
C LEU A 59 20.08 -5.24 13.56
N HIS A 60 20.26 -4.16 14.32
CA HIS A 60 21.42 -3.96 15.19
C HIS A 60 21.52 -5.08 16.23
N TYR A 61 20.41 -5.47 16.86
CA TYR A 61 20.35 -6.60 17.78
C TYR A 61 20.77 -7.92 17.12
N ILE A 62 20.25 -8.22 15.92
CA ILE A 62 20.64 -9.43 15.17
C ILE A 62 22.14 -9.44 14.87
N LEU A 63 22.71 -8.30 14.52
CA LEU A 63 24.11 -8.22 14.10
C LEU A 63 25.09 -8.32 15.26
N THR A 64 24.71 -7.83 16.45
CA THR A 64 25.59 -7.66 17.61
C THR A 64 25.39 -8.71 18.70
N GLN A 65 24.16 -9.13 18.97
CA GLN A 65 23.83 -9.97 20.13
C GLN A 65 23.57 -11.44 19.79
N ILE A 66 23.33 -11.77 18.52
CA ILE A 66 23.03 -13.14 18.10
C ILE A 66 24.31 -13.89 17.70
N PRO A 67 24.52 -15.14 18.15
CA PRO A 67 25.70 -15.92 17.84
C PRO A 67 25.87 -16.18 16.33
N PRO A 68 27.12 -16.43 15.87
CA PRO A 68 27.39 -16.81 14.48
C PRO A 68 26.62 -18.08 14.11
N GLY A 69 26.20 -18.20 12.85
CA GLY A 69 25.29 -19.25 12.38
C GLY A 69 23.83 -18.81 12.42
N VAL A 70 23.25 -18.62 13.62
CA VAL A 70 21.85 -18.18 13.78
C VAL A 70 21.62 -16.79 13.16
N ARG A 71 22.58 -15.88 13.35
CA ARG A 71 22.56 -14.56 12.69
C ARG A 71 22.43 -14.67 11.16
N GLY A 72 23.15 -15.60 10.55
CA GLY A 72 23.10 -15.84 9.10
C GLY A 72 21.73 -16.35 8.65
N LEU A 73 21.14 -17.28 9.42
CA LEU A 73 19.80 -17.80 9.16
C LEU A 73 18.73 -16.70 9.27
N MET A 74 18.81 -15.84 10.29
CA MET A 74 17.89 -14.72 10.45
C MET A 74 17.98 -13.71 9.30
N MET A 75 19.20 -13.37 8.87
CA MET A 75 19.40 -12.48 7.72
C MET A 75 18.88 -13.10 6.42
N ALA A 76 19.12 -14.40 6.19
CA ALA A 76 18.59 -15.11 5.03
C ALA A 76 17.05 -15.09 5.02
N GLY A 77 16.41 -15.34 6.18
CA GLY A 77 14.96 -15.25 6.33
C GLY A 77 14.41 -13.84 6.08
N LEU A 78 15.08 -12.80 6.61
CA LEU A 78 14.71 -11.40 6.41
C LEU A 78 14.73 -11.03 4.92
N PHE A 79 15.79 -11.37 4.20
CA PHE A 79 15.88 -11.14 2.76
C PHE A 79 14.85 -11.96 1.98
N ALA A 80 14.66 -13.24 2.32
CA ALA A 80 13.68 -14.09 1.66
C ALA A 80 12.25 -13.54 1.79
N ALA A 81 11.86 -13.08 2.99
CA ALA A 81 10.55 -12.49 3.22
C ALA A 81 10.33 -11.18 2.45
N GLY A 82 11.34 -10.29 2.45
CA GLY A 82 11.29 -9.03 1.72
C GLY A 82 11.22 -9.23 0.20
N LEU A 83 12.10 -10.08 -0.34
CA LEU A 83 12.16 -10.37 -1.78
C LEU A 83 10.91 -11.10 -2.28
N SER A 84 10.30 -11.99 -1.47
CA SER A 84 9.05 -12.65 -1.82
C SER A 84 7.91 -11.65 -2.03
N SER A 85 7.76 -10.69 -1.11
CA SER A 85 6.74 -9.65 -1.18
C SER A 85 6.96 -8.72 -2.37
N LEU A 86 8.21 -8.29 -2.61
CA LEU A 86 8.58 -7.46 -3.76
C LEU A 86 8.31 -8.15 -5.09
N ASN A 87 8.72 -9.42 -5.23
CA ASN A 87 8.47 -10.20 -6.44
C ASN A 87 6.97 -10.36 -6.70
N SER A 88 6.17 -10.63 -5.65
CA SER A 88 4.72 -10.71 -5.79
C SER A 88 4.10 -9.37 -6.25
N ALA A 89 4.56 -8.25 -5.71
CA ALA A 89 4.05 -6.93 -6.06
C ALA A 89 4.37 -6.54 -7.52
N ILE A 90 5.62 -6.77 -7.97
CA ILE A 90 6.04 -6.46 -9.34
C ILE A 90 5.30 -7.35 -10.35
N ASN A 91 5.12 -8.64 -10.04
CA ASN A 91 4.36 -9.56 -10.89
C ASN A 91 2.88 -9.15 -10.99
N ALA A 92 2.26 -8.78 -9.86
CA ALA A 92 0.87 -8.28 -9.86
C ALA A 92 0.72 -6.97 -10.66
N MET A 93 1.70 -6.05 -10.54
CA MET A 93 1.71 -4.80 -11.31
C MET A 93 1.86 -5.07 -12.82
N SER A 94 2.75 -5.97 -13.21
CA SER A 94 2.93 -6.35 -14.63
C SER A 94 1.66 -7.01 -15.18
N ALA A 95 1.04 -7.91 -14.41
CA ALA A 95 -0.22 -8.54 -14.80
C ALA A 95 -1.34 -7.51 -14.98
N ALA A 96 -1.52 -6.60 -14.03
CA ALA A 96 -2.53 -5.53 -14.11
C ALA A 96 -2.27 -4.58 -15.28
N PHE A 97 -1.01 -4.21 -15.53
CA PHE A 97 -0.64 -3.40 -16.69
C PHE A 97 -1.03 -4.09 -18.01
N ILE A 98 -0.89 -5.41 -18.08
CA ILE A 98 -1.23 -6.17 -19.28
C ILE A 98 -2.73 -6.30 -19.45
N SER A 99 -3.44 -6.76 -18.43
CA SER A 99 -4.88 -6.99 -18.49
C SER A 99 -5.67 -5.70 -18.66
N ASP A 100 -5.24 -4.61 -18.00
CA ASP A 100 -6.05 -3.40 -17.90
C ASP A 100 -5.70 -2.38 -18.99
N LEU A 101 -4.43 -2.35 -19.45
CA LEU A 101 -3.96 -1.40 -20.47
C LEU A 101 -3.54 -2.10 -21.76
N TYR A 102 -2.55 -2.98 -21.71
CA TYR A 102 -1.87 -3.46 -22.92
C TYR A 102 -2.79 -4.28 -23.83
N GLU A 103 -3.46 -5.29 -23.28
CA GLU A 103 -4.31 -6.20 -24.03
C GLU A 103 -5.56 -5.51 -24.61
N PRO A 104 -6.35 -4.72 -23.86
CA PRO A 104 -7.51 -4.02 -24.41
C PRO A 104 -7.12 -3.02 -25.52
N ILE A 105 -6.06 -2.23 -25.30
CA ILE A 105 -5.62 -1.22 -26.27
C ILE A 105 -5.13 -1.90 -27.55
N MET A 106 -4.37 -2.98 -27.44
CA MET A 106 -3.77 -3.63 -28.59
C MET A 106 -4.76 -4.53 -29.33
N THR A 107 -5.68 -5.19 -28.64
CA THR A 107 -6.81 -5.91 -29.25
C THR A 107 -7.68 -4.94 -30.06
N ARG A 108 -8.00 -3.77 -29.50
CA ARG A 108 -8.76 -2.73 -30.22
C ARG A 108 -8.01 -2.18 -31.45
N ARG A 109 -6.69 -2.04 -31.36
CA ARG A 109 -5.85 -1.57 -32.48
C ARG A 109 -5.68 -2.62 -33.59
N ARG A 110 -5.57 -3.90 -33.23
CA ARG A 110 -5.33 -5.00 -34.18
C ARG A 110 -6.60 -5.70 -34.66
N GLY A 111 -7.73 -5.46 -34.01
CA GLY A 111 -9.01 -6.10 -34.30
C GLY A 111 -9.03 -7.61 -34.05
N LYS A 112 -8.04 -8.15 -33.32
CA LYS A 112 -7.90 -9.58 -33.00
C LYS A 112 -7.27 -9.76 -31.62
N PRO A 113 -7.65 -10.82 -30.89
CA PRO A 113 -7.02 -11.14 -29.60
C PRO A 113 -5.53 -11.46 -29.80
N LEU A 114 -4.71 -11.07 -28.83
CA LEU A 114 -3.28 -11.34 -28.86
C LEU A 114 -2.99 -12.79 -28.48
N PRO A 115 -1.97 -13.42 -29.07
CA PRO A 115 -1.55 -14.76 -28.68
C PRO A 115 -0.97 -14.75 -27.25
N GLU A 116 -1.30 -15.76 -26.45
CA GLU A 116 -0.89 -15.87 -25.05
C GLU A 116 0.64 -15.79 -24.86
N GLN A 117 1.41 -16.41 -25.76
CA GLN A 117 2.88 -16.37 -25.73
C GLN A 117 3.43 -14.93 -25.83
N HIS A 118 2.74 -14.06 -26.56
CA HIS A 118 3.12 -12.65 -26.67
C HIS A 118 2.82 -11.91 -25.36
N LEU A 119 1.66 -12.15 -24.75
CA LEU A 119 1.29 -11.57 -23.46
C LEU A 119 2.29 -11.96 -22.36
N VAL A 120 2.75 -13.21 -22.33
CA VAL A 120 3.78 -13.67 -21.38
C VAL A 120 5.11 -12.93 -21.57
N ARG A 121 5.57 -12.76 -22.81
CA ARG A 121 6.81 -12.02 -23.10
C ARG A 121 6.70 -10.54 -22.69
N VAL A 122 5.56 -9.92 -22.98
CA VAL A 122 5.28 -8.55 -22.53
C VAL A 122 5.22 -8.48 -21.01
N GLY A 123 4.72 -9.53 -20.34
CA GLY A 123 4.73 -9.66 -18.87
C GLY A 123 6.12 -9.68 -18.28
N GLN A 124 7.03 -10.44 -18.88
CA GLN A 124 8.44 -10.48 -18.46
C GLN A 124 9.10 -9.11 -18.61
N ILE A 125 8.85 -8.41 -19.72
CA ILE A 125 9.35 -7.03 -19.93
C ILE A 125 8.71 -6.06 -18.92
N GLY A 126 7.41 -6.23 -18.65
CA GLY A 126 6.67 -5.43 -17.67
C GLY A 126 7.21 -5.59 -16.25
N VAL A 127 7.69 -6.78 -15.87
CA VAL A 127 8.37 -7.01 -14.59
C VAL A 127 9.68 -6.22 -14.51
N ILE A 128 10.49 -6.25 -15.57
CA ILE A 128 11.75 -5.49 -15.63
C ILE A 128 11.48 -3.98 -15.56
N ALA A 129 10.55 -3.50 -16.38
CA ALA A 129 10.18 -2.08 -16.42
C ALA A 129 9.58 -1.61 -15.08
N GLY A 130 8.66 -2.40 -14.50
CA GLY A 130 8.06 -2.14 -13.19
C GLY A 130 9.10 -2.12 -12.08
N GLY A 131 10.08 -3.04 -12.10
CA GLY A 131 11.21 -3.04 -11.17
C GLY A 131 12.06 -1.77 -11.27
N ILE A 132 12.36 -1.30 -12.47
CA ILE A 132 13.09 -0.04 -12.68
C ILE A 132 12.28 1.16 -12.17
N VAL A 133 11.00 1.25 -12.51
CA VAL A 133 10.13 2.35 -12.08
C VAL A 133 9.98 2.39 -10.56
N LEU A 134 9.75 1.23 -9.93
CA LEU A 134 9.66 1.12 -8.46
C LEU A 134 11.01 1.42 -7.78
N GLY A 135 12.13 1.03 -8.40
CA GLY A 135 13.47 1.38 -7.91
C GLY A 135 13.73 2.88 -7.96
N LEU A 136 13.39 3.55 -9.07
CA LEU A 136 13.48 5.01 -9.19
C LEU A 136 12.55 5.71 -8.20
N PHE A 137 11.33 5.22 -8.04
CA PHE A 137 10.38 5.75 -7.06
C PHE A 137 10.90 5.58 -5.62
N ALA A 138 11.54 4.46 -5.31
CA ALA A 138 12.18 4.26 -4.01
C ALA A 138 13.29 5.28 -3.74
N CYS A 139 14.09 5.64 -4.75
CA CYS A 139 15.09 6.72 -4.63
C CYS A 139 14.44 8.07 -4.29
N VAL A 140 13.31 8.40 -4.94
CA VAL A 140 12.54 9.63 -4.63
C VAL A 140 11.97 9.56 -3.20
N CYS A 141 11.45 8.41 -2.78
CA CYS A 141 10.94 8.21 -1.42
C CYS A 141 12.01 8.40 -0.35
N ILE A 142 13.27 8.02 -0.59
CA ILE A 142 14.36 8.25 0.36
C ILE A 142 14.58 9.76 0.58
N PHE A 143 14.63 10.53 -0.50
CA PHE A 143 14.75 11.99 -0.41
C PHE A 143 13.56 12.62 0.32
N TRP A 144 12.34 12.13 0.05
CA TRP A 144 11.12 12.64 0.68
C TRP A 144 11.03 12.27 2.18
N LYS A 145 11.41 11.05 2.57
CA LYS A 145 11.44 10.62 3.98
C LYS A 145 12.39 11.51 4.78
N ASN A 146 13.59 11.77 4.28
CA ASN A 146 14.61 12.57 4.97
C ASN A 146 14.13 14.00 5.29
N SER A 147 13.16 14.52 4.54
CA SER A 147 12.62 15.87 4.79
C SER A 147 11.57 15.92 5.91
N ASN A 148 10.91 14.80 6.23
CA ASN A 148 9.78 14.78 7.17
C ASN A 148 10.08 14.10 8.53
N ASN A 149 11.23 13.44 8.68
CA ASN A 149 11.61 12.68 9.90
C ASN A 149 10.55 11.68 10.40
N ASP A 150 9.61 11.28 9.54
CA ASP A 150 8.54 10.35 9.88
C ASP A 150 9.05 8.91 10.00
N THR A 151 8.32 8.11 10.78
CA THR A 151 8.55 6.67 10.79
C THR A 151 8.26 6.05 9.42
N LEU A 152 9.05 5.05 9.00
CA LEU A 152 8.89 4.42 7.69
C LEU A 152 7.48 3.83 7.51
N ILE A 153 6.87 3.33 8.59
CA ILE A 153 5.51 2.81 8.60
C ILE A 153 4.50 3.93 8.30
N VAL A 154 4.59 5.07 8.99
CA VAL A 154 3.68 6.22 8.77
C VAL A 154 3.85 6.77 7.34
N PHE A 155 5.08 6.84 6.85
CA PHE A 155 5.36 7.26 5.48
C PHE A 155 4.73 6.30 4.45
N ALA A 156 4.97 4.99 4.58
CA ALA A 156 4.43 3.98 3.68
C ALA A 156 2.89 3.96 3.67
N LEU A 157 2.27 4.03 4.86
CA LEU A 157 0.81 4.11 5.00
C LEU A 157 0.24 5.38 4.34
N SER A 158 0.94 6.51 4.49
CA SER A 158 0.54 7.78 3.87
C SER A 158 0.54 7.69 2.35
N VAL A 159 1.61 7.15 1.75
CA VAL A 159 1.69 6.94 0.29
C VAL A 159 0.59 6.00 -0.20
N MET A 160 0.38 4.88 0.49
CA MET A 160 -0.65 3.89 0.15
C MET A 160 -2.07 4.48 0.17
N SER A 161 -2.31 5.46 1.03
CA SER A 161 -3.64 6.03 1.20
C SER A 161 -4.11 6.95 0.09
N PHE A 162 -3.19 7.50 -0.71
CA PHE A 162 -3.56 8.23 -1.92
C PHE A 162 -4.35 7.33 -2.89
N ALA A 163 -3.96 6.07 -3.02
CA ALA A 163 -4.67 5.10 -3.83
C ALA A 163 -5.93 4.57 -3.12
N TYR A 164 -5.81 4.26 -1.82
CA TYR A 164 -6.89 3.61 -1.08
C TYR A 164 -8.10 4.51 -0.83
N ALA A 165 -7.92 5.81 -0.57
CA ALA A 165 -9.03 6.71 -0.29
C ALA A 165 -10.09 6.70 -1.41
N GLY A 166 -9.63 6.78 -2.67
CA GLY A 166 -10.51 6.73 -3.84
C GLY A 166 -11.05 5.33 -4.13
N LEU A 167 -10.17 4.32 -4.18
CA LEU A 167 -10.55 2.96 -4.57
C LEU A 167 -11.56 2.36 -3.59
N ILE A 168 -11.27 2.43 -2.29
CA ILE A 168 -12.17 1.94 -1.25
C ILE A 168 -13.50 2.68 -1.35
N GLY A 169 -13.48 4.01 -1.55
CA GLY A 169 -14.69 4.81 -1.69
C GLY A 169 -15.61 4.38 -2.83
N VAL A 170 -15.04 4.11 -4.01
CA VAL A 170 -15.77 3.60 -5.19
C VAL A 170 -16.30 2.19 -4.95
N PHE A 171 -15.48 1.28 -4.39
CA PHE A 171 -15.92 -0.09 -4.09
C PHE A 171 -17.07 -0.11 -3.07
N PHE A 172 -17.02 0.72 -2.03
CA PHE A 172 -18.13 0.86 -1.09
C PHE A 172 -19.41 1.33 -1.80
N CYS A 173 -19.32 2.33 -2.69
CA CYS A 173 -20.48 2.79 -3.45
C CYS A 173 -21.05 1.67 -4.34
N ALA A 174 -20.20 0.92 -5.03
CA ALA A 174 -20.61 -0.17 -5.92
C ALA A 174 -21.24 -1.36 -5.18
N LEU A 175 -20.78 -1.66 -3.95
CA LEU A 175 -21.32 -2.75 -3.13
C LEU A 175 -22.63 -2.37 -2.42
N LEU A 176 -22.74 -1.13 -1.91
CA LEU A 176 -23.87 -0.70 -1.09
C LEU A 176 -24.97 0.00 -1.89
N THR A 177 -24.67 0.51 -3.09
CA THR A 177 -25.59 1.34 -3.87
C THR A 177 -25.67 0.86 -5.33
N LYS A 178 -26.81 1.07 -5.99
CA LYS A 178 -27.02 0.85 -7.44
C LYS A 178 -26.81 2.12 -8.29
N ARG A 179 -26.16 3.13 -7.71
CA ARG A 179 -25.91 4.43 -8.31
C ARG A 179 -24.44 4.55 -8.67
N GLY A 180 -24.16 5.32 -9.72
CA GLY A 180 -22.80 5.53 -10.21
C GLY A 180 -22.77 5.53 -11.73
N SER A 181 -22.08 6.52 -12.28
CA SER A 181 -21.69 6.60 -13.69
C SER A 181 -20.17 6.61 -13.81
N SER A 182 -19.63 6.34 -14.99
CA SER A 182 -18.18 6.40 -15.25
C SER A 182 -17.58 7.74 -14.85
N ALA A 183 -18.32 8.84 -15.10
CA ALA A 183 -17.90 10.19 -14.70
C ALA A 183 -17.86 10.35 -13.17
N SER A 184 -18.85 9.83 -12.43
CA SER A 184 -18.84 9.91 -10.96
C SER A 184 -17.75 9.05 -10.32
N VAL A 185 -17.40 7.92 -10.94
CA VAL A 185 -16.30 7.07 -10.46
C VAL A 185 -14.97 7.80 -10.62
N ILE A 186 -14.71 8.40 -11.79
CA ILE A 186 -13.50 9.20 -12.02
C ILE A 186 -13.45 10.39 -11.06
N ALA A 187 -14.56 11.10 -10.86
CA ALA A 187 -14.63 12.20 -9.91
C ALA A 187 -14.36 11.75 -8.47
N ALA A 188 -14.89 10.60 -8.05
CA ALA A 188 -14.66 10.02 -6.73
C ALA A 188 -13.18 9.67 -6.49
N LEU A 189 -12.49 9.13 -7.50
CA LEU A 189 -11.05 8.85 -7.44
C LEU A 189 -10.23 10.14 -7.30
N ILE A 190 -10.54 11.16 -8.10
CA ILE A 190 -9.86 12.47 -8.06
C ILE A 190 -10.10 13.14 -6.70
N VAL A 191 -11.33 13.15 -6.19
CA VAL A 191 -11.65 13.76 -4.89
C VAL A 191 -10.93 13.06 -3.75
N GLY A 192 -10.87 11.72 -3.75
CA GLY A 192 -10.11 10.96 -2.76
C GLY A 192 -8.61 11.31 -2.79
N PHE A 193 -8.03 11.41 -3.99
CA PHE A 193 -6.63 11.79 -4.17
C PHE A 193 -6.35 13.23 -3.69
N VAL A 194 -7.16 14.18 -4.14
CA VAL A 194 -7.03 15.61 -3.78
C VAL A 194 -7.20 15.81 -2.27
N TRP A 195 -8.16 15.12 -1.65
CA TRP A 195 -8.31 15.15 -0.20
C TRP A 195 -7.03 14.72 0.52
N MET A 196 -6.46 13.57 0.14
CA MET A 196 -5.23 13.10 0.77
C MET A 196 -4.06 14.04 0.53
N LEU A 197 -3.96 14.62 -0.67
CA LEU A 197 -2.96 15.63 -0.99
C LEU A 197 -3.10 16.86 -0.08
N MET A 198 -4.31 17.39 0.09
CA MET A 198 -4.58 18.54 0.94
C MET A 198 -4.25 18.30 2.40
N THR A 199 -4.33 17.06 2.89
CA THR A 199 -4.01 16.71 4.28
C THR A 199 -2.51 16.46 4.56
N GLN A 200 -1.65 16.56 3.55
CA GLN A 200 -0.19 16.43 3.70
C GLN A 200 0.44 17.68 4.29
N ARG A 201 1.46 17.50 5.15
CA ARG A 201 2.20 18.61 5.78
C ARG A 201 2.89 19.50 4.73
N PHE A 202 3.39 18.90 3.65
CA PHE A 202 3.96 19.64 2.51
C PHE A 202 3.02 20.73 1.95
N VAL A 203 1.71 20.47 1.88
CA VAL A 203 0.74 21.47 1.38
C VAL A 203 0.49 22.58 2.40
N TYR A 204 0.53 22.25 3.69
CA TYR A 204 0.46 23.25 4.76
C TYR A 204 1.63 24.22 4.68
N ASP A 205 2.86 23.71 4.59
CA ASP A 205 4.07 24.52 4.55
C ASP A 205 4.18 25.37 3.27
N ALA A 206 3.70 24.84 2.13
CA ALA A 206 3.73 25.53 0.84
C ALA A 206 2.70 26.68 0.71
N ILE A 207 1.68 26.74 1.56
CA ILE A 207 0.64 27.77 1.50
C ILE A 207 0.63 28.58 2.82
N PRO A 208 1.41 29.67 2.91
CA PRO A 208 1.46 30.53 4.09
C PRO A 208 0.09 31.11 4.51
N ARG A 209 -0.85 31.23 3.56
CA ARG A 209 -2.19 31.79 3.79
C ARG A 209 -3.14 30.90 4.60
N ILE A 210 -2.85 29.60 4.72
CA ILE A 210 -3.65 28.66 5.53
C ILE A 210 -3.04 28.41 6.92
N HIS A 211 -1.97 29.11 7.27
CA HIS A 211 -1.37 28.97 8.60
C HIS A 211 -2.31 29.52 9.66
N GLY A 212 -2.68 28.67 10.61
CA GLY A 212 -3.55 29.03 11.72
C GLY A 212 -3.60 27.90 12.75
N PRO A 213 -3.76 28.21 14.05
CA PRO A 213 -3.66 27.23 15.12
C PRO A 213 -4.72 26.11 15.03
N ARG A 214 -5.90 26.41 14.47
CA ARG A 214 -6.95 25.41 14.22
C ARG A 214 -6.63 24.48 13.06
N ILE A 215 -5.91 24.99 12.06
CA ILE A 215 -5.56 24.25 10.84
C ILE A 215 -4.38 23.33 11.14
N GLU A 216 -3.39 23.79 11.92
CA GLU A 216 -2.30 22.95 12.40
C GLU A 216 -2.79 21.72 13.18
N TYR A 217 -3.80 21.88 14.05
CA TYR A 217 -4.44 20.75 14.73
C TYR A 217 -5.08 19.76 13.75
N PHE A 218 -5.68 20.25 12.66
CA PHE A 218 -6.27 19.42 11.61
C PHE A 218 -5.20 18.60 10.87
N TYR A 219 -4.02 19.19 10.62
CA TYR A 219 -2.89 18.48 10.02
C TYR A 219 -2.26 17.44 10.96
N GLY A 220 -2.37 17.63 12.28
CA GLY A 220 -1.94 16.68 13.32
C GLY A 220 -2.88 15.50 13.58
N ILE A 221 -4.03 15.43 12.89
CA ILE A 221 -4.98 14.30 13.03
C ILE A 221 -4.30 12.99 12.60
N ASN A 222 -4.54 11.92 13.38
CA ASN A 222 -4.05 10.59 13.06
C ASN A 222 -4.47 10.14 11.66
N PHE A 223 -3.54 9.48 10.97
CA PHE A 223 -3.67 8.95 9.63
C PHE A 223 -5.00 8.22 9.34
N THR A 224 -5.48 7.39 10.27
CA THR A 224 -6.73 6.62 10.14
C THR A 224 -7.93 7.53 9.87
N TRP A 225 -8.02 8.66 10.56
CA TRP A 225 -9.12 9.60 10.38
C TRP A 225 -9.05 10.30 9.03
N LYS A 226 -7.85 10.70 8.59
CA LYS A 226 -7.65 11.28 7.25
C LYS A 226 -8.16 10.35 6.15
N LEU A 227 -7.84 9.06 6.26
CA LEU A 227 -8.30 8.03 5.32
C LEU A 227 -9.81 7.84 5.38
N THR A 228 -10.41 7.71 6.57
CA THR A 228 -11.88 7.54 6.69
C THR A 228 -12.66 8.70 6.08
N ILE A 229 -12.22 9.95 6.29
CA ILE A 229 -12.87 11.12 5.69
C ILE A 229 -12.70 11.09 4.16
N GLY A 230 -11.50 10.75 3.66
CA GLY A 230 -11.26 10.62 2.23
C GLY A 230 -12.16 9.57 1.56
N VAL A 231 -12.33 8.42 2.19
CA VAL A 231 -13.24 7.36 1.74
C VAL A 231 -14.69 7.85 1.73
N LEU A 232 -15.14 8.50 2.81
CA LEU A 232 -16.51 9.03 2.90
C LEU A 232 -16.80 10.09 1.82
N LEU A 233 -15.86 10.99 1.57
CA LEU A 233 -15.96 12.00 0.51
C LEU A 233 -16.03 11.33 -0.86
N SER A 234 -15.13 10.37 -1.13
CA SER A 234 -15.11 9.63 -2.39
C SER A 234 -16.40 8.84 -2.62
N THR A 235 -16.89 8.09 -1.62
CA THR A 235 -18.17 7.37 -1.70
C THR A 235 -19.35 8.31 -1.92
N SER A 236 -19.38 9.46 -1.24
CA SER A 236 -20.46 10.44 -1.40
C SER A 236 -20.50 11.01 -2.82
N VAL A 237 -19.35 11.37 -3.38
CA VAL A 237 -19.23 11.85 -4.76
C VAL A 237 -19.63 10.78 -5.76
N CYS A 238 -19.25 9.53 -5.52
CA CYS A 238 -19.65 8.39 -6.36
C CYS A 238 -21.18 8.18 -6.33
N ALA A 239 -21.80 8.29 -5.14
CA ALA A 239 -23.24 8.07 -4.95
C ALA A 239 -24.13 9.16 -5.56
N LEU A 240 -23.58 10.35 -5.81
CA LEU A 240 -24.25 11.43 -6.55
C LEU A 240 -24.39 11.15 -8.05
N GLY A 241 -23.67 10.13 -8.56
CA GLY A 241 -23.83 9.65 -9.93
C GLY A 241 -25.25 9.16 -10.22
N ARG A 242 -25.72 9.39 -11.46
CA ARG A 242 -27.04 8.90 -11.90
C ARG A 242 -27.12 7.37 -11.74
N PRO A 243 -28.29 6.81 -11.41
CA PRO A 243 -28.48 5.36 -11.37
C PRO A 243 -28.22 4.75 -12.75
N GLN A 244 -27.49 3.63 -12.79
CA GLN A 244 -27.38 2.84 -14.01
C GLN A 244 -28.76 2.29 -14.35
N SER A 245 -29.28 2.66 -15.53
CA SER A 245 -30.48 2.02 -16.08
C SER A 245 -30.17 0.55 -16.37
N LYS A 246 -31.10 -0.36 -16.07
CA LYS A 246 -30.98 -1.82 -16.25
C LYS A 246 -30.47 -2.24 -17.65
N ALA A 247 -30.65 -1.40 -18.67
CA ALA A 247 -30.14 -1.62 -20.02
C ALA A 247 -28.59 -1.70 -20.12
N SER A 248 -27.85 -1.07 -19.19
CA SER A 248 -26.38 -1.07 -19.20
C SER A 248 -25.77 -2.37 -18.65
N ILE A 249 -26.53 -3.17 -17.90
CA ILE A 249 -26.05 -4.41 -17.28
C ILE A 249 -26.18 -5.60 -18.26
N ALA A 250 -27.04 -5.45 -19.29
CA ALA A 250 -27.40 -6.50 -20.23
C ALA A 250 -26.63 -6.45 -21.57
N ALA A 251 -25.62 -5.58 -21.72
CA ALA A 251 -24.73 -5.60 -22.87
C ALA A 251 -23.45 -6.38 -22.51
N PRO A 252 -23.39 -7.71 -22.73
CA PRO A 252 -22.10 -8.33 -22.94
C PRO A 252 -21.48 -7.67 -24.17
N GLU A 253 -20.18 -7.39 -24.10
CA GLU A 253 -19.38 -6.83 -25.19
C GLU A 253 -19.69 -7.53 -26.52
N ALA A 254 -20.45 -6.86 -27.37
CA ALA A 254 -20.50 -7.11 -28.80
C ALA A 254 -19.75 -5.96 -29.47
N ALA A 255 -18.42 -6.08 -29.55
CA ALA A 255 -17.56 -5.52 -30.60
C ALA A 255 -16.09 -5.89 -30.33
#